data_AF-A0A4P2Q451-F1
#
_entry.id   AF-A0A4P2Q451-F1
#
_cell.length_a   1.000
_cell.length_b   1.000
_cell.length_c   1.000
_cell.angle_alpha   90.00
_cell.angle_beta   90.00
_cell.angle_gamma   90.00
#
_symmetry.space_group_name_H-M   'P 1'
#
loop_
_entity.id
_entity.type
_entity.pdbx_description
1 polymer ?
#
loop_
_entity_poly.entity_id
_entity_poly.type
_entity_poly.pdbx_seq_one_letter_code
_entity_poly.pdbx_strand_id
1 'polypeptide(L)'
;MRIRQKVVAAGCLAVAACLLAPREAAAQATTVERDEGWGTVSDVSLALGASAVFLMPRVYYSDPEATVGWKGRWHFSVLAPAMTMTALTLLVDLPIKGAVESPRPGCGIEETKTALAGSGCESFGGPSTHAFASWGATGAGTGIFLVDTFRYSAGRFNAGGFIGHVAFPLTASIVTSIARGVAPGNAEAYENGGQIAIGGVTGFLSGLAFGTAYAMLQRPNCGYGNALFCW
;
A
#
# COMPACT_ATOMS: atom_id res chain seq x y z
N MET A 1 10.53 17.32 -34.09
CA MET A 1 9.16 16.76 -33.91
C MET A 1 9.02 15.25 -34.18
N ARG A 2 10.10 14.45 -34.27
CA ARG A 2 10.03 13.00 -34.63
C ARG A 2 9.93 12.02 -33.44
N ILE A 3 10.03 12.50 -32.19
CA ILE A 3 10.00 11.63 -30.99
C ILE A 3 8.55 11.37 -30.52
N ARG A 4 7.64 12.33 -30.70
CA ARG A 4 6.23 12.20 -30.27
C ARG A 4 5.44 11.16 -31.06
N GLN A 5 5.80 10.89 -32.32
CA GLN A 5 5.12 9.87 -33.14
C GLN A 5 5.50 8.43 -32.76
N LYS A 6 6.71 8.20 -32.20
CA LYS A 6 7.13 6.85 -31.79
C LYS A 6 6.47 6.40 -30.48
N VAL A 7 6.17 7.33 -29.58
CA VAL A 7 5.53 7.03 -28.29
C VAL A 7 4.05 6.67 -28.46
N VAL A 8 3.34 7.32 -29.39
CA VAL A 8 1.92 7.03 -29.66
C VAL A 8 1.75 5.69 -30.38
N ALA A 9 2.67 5.32 -31.29
CA ALA A 9 2.61 4.03 -31.97
C ALA A 9 2.88 2.83 -31.04
N ALA A 10 3.77 2.99 -30.05
CA ALA A 10 4.04 1.97 -29.04
C ALA A 10 2.85 1.79 -28.06
N GLY A 11 2.14 2.87 -27.73
CA GLY A 11 0.94 2.82 -26.89
C GLY A 11 -0.22 2.09 -27.57
N CYS A 12 -0.45 2.32 -28.87
CA CYS A 12 -1.55 1.66 -29.59
C CYS A 12 -1.29 0.17 -29.87
N LEU A 13 -0.03 -0.25 -30.05
CA LEU A 13 0.32 -1.66 -30.23
C LEU A 13 0.17 -2.47 -28.93
N ALA A 14 0.39 -1.87 -27.77
CA ALA A 14 0.18 -2.53 -26.47
C ALA A 14 -1.32 -2.79 -26.20
N VAL A 15 -2.20 -1.85 -26.59
CA VAL A 15 -3.66 -2.01 -26.43
C VAL A 15 -4.24 -3.03 -27.42
N ALA A 16 -3.68 -3.12 -28.64
CA ALA A 16 -4.12 -4.11 -29.63
C ALA A 16 -3.68 -5.55 -29.26
N ALA A 17 -2.52 -5.72 -28.61
CA ALA A 17 -2.05 -7.02 -28.13
C ALA A 17 -2.94 -7.60 -27.01
N CYS A 18 -3.58 -6.75 -26.20
CA CYS A 18 -4.54 -7.18 -25.18
C CYS A 18 -5.87 -7.68 -25.77
N LEU A 19 -6.20 -7.34 -27.02
CA LEU A 19 -7.48 -7.70 -27.65
C LEU A 19 -7.44 -8.97 -28.50
N LEU A 20 -6.23 -9.53 -28.73
CA LEU A 20 -6.02 -10.69 -29.62
C LEU A 20 -5.51 -11.94 -28.89
N ALA A 21 -5.63 -12.00 -27.55
CA ALA A 21 -5.31 -13.21 -26.81
C ALA A 21 -6.21 -14.39 -27.27
N PRO A 22 -5.65 -15.57 -27.55
CA PRO A 22 -6.42 -16.73 -27.99
C PRO A 22 -7.40 -17.15 -26.89
N ARG A 23 -8.67 -17.29 -27.25
CA ARG A 23 -9.68 -17.93 -26.40
C ARG A 23 -9.58 -19.44 -26.62
N GLU A 24 -8.73 -20.11 -25.87
CA GLU A 24 -8.82 -21.55 -25.74
C GLU A 24 -10.07 -21.93 -24.93
N ALA A 25 -10.70 -23.04 -25.32
CA ALA A 25 -11.90 -23.54 -24.68
C ALA A 25 -11.58 -23.92 -23.23
N ALA A 26 -12.09 -23.14 -22.27
CA ALA A 26 -11.91 -23.39 -20.85
C ALA A 26 -12.59 -24.71 -20.45
N ALA A 27 -11.77 -25.74 -20.23
CA ALA A 27 -12.18 -26.91 -19.46
C ALA A 27 -12.53 -26.43 -18.04
N GLN A 28 -13.70 -26.86 -17.55
CA GLN A 28 -14.29 -26.60 -16.23
C GLN A 28 -13.34 -25.91 -15.22
N ALA A 29 -13.37 -24.57 -15.19
CA ALA A 29 -12.60 -23.83 -14.20
C ALA A 29 -13.22 -24.06 -12.82
N THR A 30 -12.39 -24.42 -11.84
CA THR A 30 -12.84 -24.43 -10.46
C THR A 30 -13.16 -23.00 -10.03
N THR A 31 -14.37 -22.79 -9.52
CA THR A 31 -14.78 -21.52 -8.94
C THR A 31 -14.48 -21.56 -7.45
N VAL A 32 -13.58 -20.70 -7.00
CA VAL A 32 -13.19 -20.59 -5.60
C VAL A 32 -13.92 -19.41 -4.97
N GLU A 33 -14.88 -19.72 -4.11
CA GLU A 33 -15.66 -18.72 -3.36
C GLU A 33 -14.78 -18.01 -2.33
N ARG A 34 -14.89 -16.68 -2.28
CA ARG A 34 -14.21 -15.83 -1.30
C ARG A 34 -15.21 -14.86 -0.69
N ASP A 35 -15.02 -14.59 0.60
CA ASP A 35 -15.93 -13.75 1.35
C ASP A 35 -15.71 -12.26 1.03
N GLU A 36 -16.67 -11.66 0.32
CA GLU A 36 -16.64 -10.25 -0.07
C GLU A 36 -16.60 -9.28 1.13
N GLY A 37 -17.14 -9.70 2.27
CA GLY A 37 -17.10 -8.94 3.52
C GLY A 37 -15.67 -8.73 4.00
N TRP A 38 -14.89 -9.81 4.08
CA TRP A 38 -13.46 -9.75 4.40
C TRP A 38 -12.65 -9.05 3.31
N GLY A 39 -13.04 -9.19 2.04
CA GLY A 39 -12.50 -8.38 0.95
C GLY A 39 -12.63 -6.88 1.25
N THR A 40 -13.86 -6.45 1.55
CA THR A 40 -14.19 -5.06 1.89
C THR A 40 -13.46 -4.58 3.14
N VAL A 41 -13.40 -5.40 4.20
CA VAL A 41 -12.65 -5.07 5.43
C VAL A 41 -11.18 -4.82 5.12
N SER A 42 -10.57 -5.65 4.27
CA SER A 42 -9.16 -5.49 3.86
C SER A 42 -8.94 -4.20 3.07
N ASP A 43 -9.85 -3.83 2.16
CA ASP A 43 -9.75 -2.59 1.38
C ASP A 43 -9.92 -1.34 2.24
N VAL A 44 -10.93 -1.34 3.11
CA VAL A 44 -11.22 -0.21 4.01
C VAL A 44 -10.10 -0.01 5.01
N SER A 45 -9.61 -1.09 5.64
CA SER A 45 -8.50 -0.99 6.59
C SER A 45 -7.22 -0.52 5.92
N LEU A 46 -6.88 -1.01 4.73
CA LEU A 46 -5.77 -0.51 3.93
C LEU A 46 -5.91 0.99 3.64
N ALA A 47 -7.08 1.42 3.16
CA ALA A 47 -7.33 2.81 2.81
C ALA A 47 -7.22 3.74 4.02
N LEU A 48 -7.78 3.32 5.17
CA LEU A 48 -7.69 4.06 6.43
C LEU A 48 -6.24 4.12 6.94
N GLY A 49 -5.51 3.01 6.94
CA GLY A 49 -4.12 2.97 7.39
C GLY A 49 -3.19 3.83 6.54
N ALA A 50 -3.31 3.74 5.21
CA ALA A 50 -2.53 4.55 4.28
C ALA A 50 -2.87 6.04 4.38
N SER A 51 -4.17 6.37 4.44
CA SER A 51 -4.62 7.75 4.57
C SER A 51 -4.20 8.37 5.90
N ALA A 52 -4.22 7.63 7.01
CA ALA A 52 -3.74 8.16 8.30
C ALA A 52 -2.29 8.63 8.23
N VAL A 53 -1.41 7.91 7.52
CA VAL A 53 0.02 8.29 7.43
C VAL A 53 0.23 9.48 6.50
N PHE A 54 -0.36 9.43 5.31
CA PHE A 54 -0.11 10.45 4.28
C PHE A 54 -1.01 11.68 4.41
N LEU A 55 -2.09 11.58 5.17
CA LEU A 55 -3.00 12.69 5.44
C LEU A 55 -2.86 13.32 6.82
N MET A 56 -2.17 12.68 7.76
CA MET A 56 -1.93 13.33 9.04
C MET A 56 -0.75 14.31 8.94
N PRO A 57 -0.88 15.55 9.43
CA PRO A 57 0.26 16.44 9.55
C PRO A 57 1.28 15.89 10.56
N ARG A 58 2.56 16.17 10.32
CA ARG A 58 3.64 15.76 11.22
C ARG A 58 3.59 16.52 12.54
N VAL A 59 3.39 15.79 13.63
CA VAL A 59 3.32 16.34 14.98
C VAL A 59 4.59 15.97 15.76
N TYR A 60 5.45 16.96 16.00
CA TYR A 60 6.76 16.73 16.63
C TYR A 60 7.03 17.63 17.85
N TYR A 61 6.26 18.71 18.07
CA TYR A 61 6.35 19.54 19.28
C TYR A 61 5.32 19.11 20.32
N SER A 62 5.72 19.13 21.59
CA SER A 62 4.87 18.82 22.75
C SER A 62 4.09 20.02 23.26
N ASP A 63 4.10 21.13 22.52
CA ASP A 63 3.35 22.33 22.89
C ASP A 63 1.87 22.12 22.56
N PRO A 64 0.95 22.08 23.56
CA PRO A 64 -0.48 21.90 23.34
C PRO A 64 -1.06 22.91 22.35
N GLU A 65 -0.53 24.13 22.26
CA GLU A 65 -1.03 25.12 21.27
C GLU A 65 -0.66 24.77 19.82
N ALA A 66 0.41 24.00 19.61
CA ALA A 66 0.80 23.47 18.30
C ALA A 66 0.13 22.12 17.98
N THR A 67 -0.33 21.38 19.00
CA THR A 67 -0.97 20.06 18.86
C THR A 67 -2.50 20.10 18.85
N VAL A 68 -3.11 21.08 19.52
CA VAL A 68 -4.58 21.24 19.64
C VAL A 68 -5.12 22.20 18.56
N GLY A 69 -4.25 22.99 17.94
CA GLY A 69 -4.58 23.80 16.77
C GLY A 69 -4.23 23.07 15.48
N TRP A 70 -5.03 23.29 14.43
CA TRP A 70 -4.73 23.08 13.01
C TRP A 70 -3.42 23.72 12.49
N LYS A 71 -2.40 23.91 13.34
CA LYS A 71 -1.03 24.32 12.97
C LYS A 71 -0.17 23.14 12.50
N GLY A 72 -0.70 21.92 12.51
CA GLY A 72 -0.16 20.81 11.73
C GLY A 72 -0.27 21.14 10.24
N ARG A 73 0.85 21.53 9.64
CA ARG A 73 0.89 21.95 8.24
C ARG A 73 1.15 20.77 7.33
N TRP A 74 0.49 20.81 6.20
CA TRP A 74 0.62 19.79 5.17
C TRP A 74 1.80 20.08 4.28
N HIS A 75 2.72 19.13 4.18
CA HIS A 75 3.81 19.21 3.22
C HIS A 75 3.36 18.55 1.93
N PHE A 76 3.28 19.31 0.83
CA PHE A 76 3.05 18.76 -0.52
C PHE A 76 4.12 17.72 -0.88
N SER A 77 5.33 17.85 -0.33
CA SER A 77 6.39 16.87 -0.47
C SER A 77 6.04 15.48 0.11
N VAL A 78 4.98 15.34 0.92
CA VAL A 78 4.44 14.03 1.34
C VAL A 78 3.82 13.24 0.17
N LEU A 79 3.46 13.92 -0.92
CA LEU A 79 2.96 13.28 -2.13
C LEU A 79 4.04 12.42 -2.80
N ALA A 80 5.32 12.81 -2.71
CA ALA A 80 6.42 12.03 -3.28
C ALA A 80 6.52 10.63 -2.66
N PRO A 81 6.67 10.45 -1.33
CA PRO A 81 6.68 9.12 -0.74
C PRO A 81 5.34 8.38 -0.92
N ALA A 82 4.20 9.08 -0.92
CA ALA A 82 2.90 8.44 -1.21
C ALA A 82 2.88 7.82 -2.62
N MET A 83 3.26 8.59 -3.65
CA MET A 83 3.32 8.12 -5.04
C MET A 83 4.38 7.05 -5.26
N THR A 84 5.52 7.14 -4.57
CA THR A 84 6.53 6.08 -4.61
C THR A 84 5.98 4.78 -4.03
N MET A 85 5.28 4.83 -2.90
CA MET A 85 4.66 3.64 -2.32
C MET A 85 3.57 3.08 -3.24
N THR A 86 2.72 3.92 -3.82
CA THR A 86 1.72 3.47 -4.81
C THR A 86 2.38 2.80 -6.01
N ALA A 87 3.45 3.36 -6.56
CA ALA A 87 4.17 2.78 -7.68
C ALA A 87 4.78 1.42 -7.31
N LEU A 88 5.38 1.29 -6.12
CA LEU A 88 5.91 0.01 -5.63
C LEU A 88 4.80 -1.03 -5.43
N THR A 89 3.64 -0.61 -4.90
CA THR A 89 2.47 -1.49 -4.77
C THR A 89 2.01 -2.00 -6.13
N LEU A 90 1.97 -1.15 -7.16
CA LEU A 90 1.62 -1.57 -8.53
C LEU A 90 2.68 -2.51 -9.14
N LEU A 91 3.95 -2.33 -8.81
CA LEU A 91 5.01 -3.27 -9.21
C LEU A 91 4.85 -4.63 -8.53
N VAL A 92 4.42 -4.66 -7.27
CA VAL A 92 4.08 -5.92 -6.59
C VAL A 92 2.92 -6.59 -7.29
N ASP A 93 1.86 -5.83 -7.59
CA ASP A 93 0.62 -6.40 -8.10
C ASP A 93 0.71 -6.93 -9.53
N LEU A 94 1.46 -6.24 -10.39
CA LEU A 94 1.51 -6.56 -11.82
C LEU A 94 2.73 -7.46 -12.16
N PRO A 95 3.97 -6.94 -12.27
CA PRO A 95 5.08 -7.76 -12.75
C PRO A 95 5.58 -8.79 -11.73
N ILE A 96 5.60 -8.47 -10.43
CA ILE A 96 6.22 -9.36 -9.43
C ILE A 96 5.34 -10.59 -9.19
N LYS A 97 4.04 -10.42 -8.97
CA LYS A 97 3.11 -11.54 -8.84
C LYS A 97 3.12 -12.46 -10.07
N GLY A 98 3.16 -11.87 -11.27
CA GLY A 98 3.28 -12.62 -12.53
C GLY A 98 4.58 -13.40 -12.65
N ALA A 99 5.69 -12.90 -12.11
CA ALA A 99 6.98 -13.60 -12.16
C ALA A 99 7.13 -14.68 -11.07
N VAL A 100 6.53 -14.47 -9.89
CA VAL A 100 6.60 -15.42 -8.77
C VAL A 100 5.62 -16.58 -8.97
N GLU A 101 4.54 -16.36 -9.72
CA GLU A 101 3.50 -17.36 -10.02
C GLU A 101 2.97 -18.09 -8.78
N SER A 102 2.89 -17.41 -7.64
CA SER A 102 2.39 -18.01 -6.39
C SER A 102 0.86 -18.03 -6.39
N PRO A 103 0.20 -19.19 -6.56
CA PRO A 103 -1.25 -19.27 -6.66
C PRO A 103 -1.90 -18.92 -5.33
N ARG A 104 -3.12 -18.38 -5.40
CA ARG A 104 -3.94 -18.17 -4.20
C ARG A 104 -4.39 -19.50 -3.61
N PRO A 105 -4.76 -19.55 -2.32
CA PRO A 105 -5.43 -20.72 -1.75
C PRO A 105 -6.61 -21.16 -2.62
N GLY A 106 -6.72 -22.47 -2.83
CA GLY A 106 -7.76 -23.10 -3.66
C GLY A 106 -7.54 -23.06 -5.18
N CYS A 107 -6.52 -22.35 -5.68
CA CYS A 107 -6.31 -22.16 -7.13
C CYS A 107 -5.11 -22.96 -7.67
N GLY A 108 -5.21 -23.45 -8.91
CA GLY A 108 -4.08 -23.96 -9.69
C GLY A 108 -3.30 -22.87 -10.44
N ILE A 109 -2.04 -23.17 -10.80
CA ILE A 109 -1.20 -22.26 -11.61
C ILE A 109 -1.81 -22.07 -13.00
N GLU A 110 -2.21 -23.15 -13.66
CA GLU A 110 -2.77 -23.10 -15.02
C GLU A 110 -4.10 -22.33 -15.05
N GLU A 111 -4.97 -22.57 -14.07
CA GLU A 111 -6.21 -21.80 -13.91
C GLU A 111 -5.91 -20.31 -13.74
N THR A 112 -4.90 -19.97 -12.93
CA THR A 112 -4.49 -18.57 -12.71
C THR A 112 -3.93 -17.92 -13.98
N LYS A 113 -3.20 -18.66 -14.82
CA LYS A 113 -2.68 -18.16 -16.10
C LYS A 113 -3.78 -17.88 -17.11
N THR A 114 -4.87 -18.66 -17.08
CA THR A 114 -6.03 -18.42 -17.94
C THR A 114 -6.88 -17.24 -17.49
N ALA A 115 -6.71 -16.78 -16.24
CA ALA A 115 -7.33 -15.57 -15.67
C ALA A 115 -8.84 -15.46 -15.94
N LEU A 116 -9.58 -16.57 -15.78
CA LEU A 116 -11.01 -16.59 -16.04
C LEU A 116 -11.78 -15.72 -15.04
N ALA A 117 -12.48 -14.71 -15.54
CA ALA A 117 -13.24 -13.78 -14.72
C ALA A 117 -14.35 -14.49 -13.91
N GLY A 118 -14.43 -14.19 -12.61
CA GLY A 118 -15.41 -14.75 -11.69
C GLY A 118 -15.03 -16.11 -11.12
N SER A 119 -13.83 -16.61 -11.41
CA SER A 119 -13.31 -17.86 -10.82
C SER A 119 -12.73 -17.64 -9.41
N GLY A 120 -12.40 -16.39 -9.05
CA GLY A 120 -11.61 -16.06 -7.87
C GLY A 120 -10.11 -16.39 -8.03
N CYS A 121 -9.72 -17.00 -9.14
CA CYS A 121 -8.35 -17.34 -9.48
C CYS A 121 -7.79 -16.45 -10.59
N GLU A 122 -8.29 -15.21 -10.73
CA GLU A 122 -7.91 -14.32 -11.83
C GLU A 122 -6.47 -13.81 -11.74
N SER A 123 -5.86 -13.89 -10.56
CA SER A 123 -4.51 -13.40 -10.33
C SER A 123 -3.77 -14.26 -9.30
N PHE A 124 -2.45 -14.27 -9.41
CA PHE A 124 -1.58 -14.80 -8.37
C PHE A 124 -1.76 -14.03 -7.05
N GLY A 125 -1.50 -14.71 -5.93
CA GLY A 125 -1.67 -14.19 -4.57
C GLY A 125 -0.38 -13.66 -3.94
N GLY A 126 0.78 -14.15 -4.38
CA GLY A 126 2.07 -13.83 -3.76
C GLY A 126 2.98 -12.93 -4.60
N PRO A 127 3.56 -11.86 -4.03
CA PRO A 127 3.39 -11.36 -2.66
C PRO A 127 2.03 -10.65 -2.48
N SER A 128 1.51 -10.62 -1.25
CA SER A 128 0.27 -9.90 -0.94
C SER A 128 0.42 -8.40 -1.17
N THR A 129 -0.32 -7.86 -2.15
CA THR A 129 -0.36 -6.43 -2.48
C THR A 129 -0.96 -5.63 -1.33
N HIS A 130 -2.04 -6.14 -0.73
CA HIS A 130 -2.70 -5.51 0.42
C HIS A 130 -1.80 -5.46 1.64
N ALA A 131 -1.09 -6.55 1.95
CA ALA A 131 -0.12 -6.55 3.04
C ALA A 131 1.06 -5.61 2.72
N PHE A 132 1.58 -5.61 1.49
CA PHE A 132 2.65 -4.71 1.09
C PHE A 132 2.28 -3.24 1.27
N ALA A 133 1.12 -2.83 0.77
CA ALA A 133 0.67 -1.45 0.85
C ALA A 133 0.35 -1.02 2.29
N SER A 134 -0.41 -1.83 3.04
CA SER A 134 -0.80 -1.50 4.41
C SER A 134 0.41 -1.47 5.35
N TRP A 135 1.27 -2.48 5.33
CA TRP A 135 2.50 -2.48 6.13
C TRP A 135 3.51 -1.45 5.64
N GLY A 136 3.51 -1.12 4.35
CA GLY A 136 4.28 -0.01 3.81
C GLY A 136 3.86 1.34 4.38
N ALA A 137 2.57 1.58 4.57
CA ALA A 137 2.10 2.76 5.30
C ALA A 137 2.61 2.75 6.75
N THR A 138 2.45 1.62 7.46
CA THR A 138 2.95 1.47 8.84
C THR A 138 4.46 1.72 8.96
N GLY A 139 5.25 1.19 8.03
CA GLY A 139 6.68 1.46 7.95
C GLY A 139 6.97 2.95 7.73
N ALA A 140 6.29 3.57 6.75
CA ALA A 140 6.48 4.99 6.44
C ALA A 140 6.16 5.89 7.63
N GLY A 141 5.03 5.67 8.28
CA GLY A 141 4.66 6.42 9.47
C GLY A 141 5.63 6.16 10.65
N THR A 142 6.07 4.93 10.85
CA THR A 142 7.11 4.60 11.86
C THR A 142 8.40 5.36 11.59
N GLY A 143 8.87 5.40 10.34
CA GLY A 143 10.07 6.14 9.95
C GLY A 143 9.94 7.64 10.22
N ILE A 144 8.79 8.22 9.88
CA ILE A 144 8.47 9.63 10.17
C ILE A 144 8.52 9.90 11.67
N PHE A 145 7.81 9.08 12.46
CA PHE A 145 7.73 9.23 13.91
C PHE A 145 9.11 9.12 14.59
N LEU A 146 9.95 8.16 14.17
CA LEU A 146 11.29 7.99 14.74
C LEU A 146 12.18 9.20 14.45
N VAL A 147 12.19 9.70 13.20
CA VAL A 147 12.96 10.88 12.84
C VAL A 147 12.45 12.11 13.59
N ASP A 148 11.13 12.31 13.66
CA ASP A 148 10.53 13.44 14.38
C ASP A 148 10.86 13.41 15.87
N THR A 149 10.80 12.24 16.48
CA THR A 149 11.13 12.05 17.90
C THR A 149 12.60 12.34 18.16
N PHE A 150 13.52 11.70 17.43
CA PHE A 150 14.95 11.78 17.76
C PHE A 150 15.62 13.05 17.23
N ARG A 151 15.25 13.52 16.04
CA ARG A 151 15.91 14.66 15.39
C ARG A 151 15.29 16.00 15.73
N TYR A 152 13.97 16.08 15.79
CA TYR A 152 13.26 17.35 15.89
C TYR A 152 12.63 17.59 17.28
N SER A 153 12.44 16.54 18.08
CA SER A 153 11.88 16.59 19.44
C SER A 153 12.90 16.31 20.55
N ALA A 154 14.19 16.16 20.20
CA ALA A 154 15.28 15.81 21.14
C ALA A 154 14.97 14.57 22.00
N GLY A 155 14.31 13.57 21.42
CA GLY A 155 13.91 12.33 22.08
C GLY A 155 12.61 12.40 22.88
N ARG A 156 11.92 13.55 22.94
CA ARG A 156 10.65 13.67 23.65
C ARG A 156 9.53 13.02 22.85
N PHE A 157 8.86 12.05 23.47
CA PHE A 157 7.75 11.32 22.88
C PHE A 157 6.52 12.21 22.67
N ASN A 158 5.89 12.10 21.50
CA ASN A 158 4.64 12.79 21.18
C ASN A 158 3.52 11.77 20.94
N ALA A 159 2.50 11.78 21.81
CA ALA A 159 1.39 10.83 21.72
C ALA A 159 0.55 11.01 20.44
N GLY A 160 0.31 12.24 20.00
CA GLY A 160 -0.42 12.52 18.77
C GLY A 160 0.31 11.96 17.55
N GLY A 161 1.60 12.28 17.42
CA GLY A 161 2.47 11.76 16.37
C GLY A 161 2.56 10.23 16.39
N PHE A 162 2.69 9.62 17.57
CA PHE A 162 2.72 8.16 17.70
C PHE A 162 1.40 7.52 17.27
N ILE A 163 0.25 8.07 17.70
CA ILE A 163 -1.05 7.49 17.39
C ILE A 163 -1.29 7.47 15.88
N GLY A 164 -1.12 8.59 15.20
CA GLY A 164 -1.47 8.67 13.78
C GLY A 164 -0.40 8.16 12.82
N HIS A 165 0.88 8.17 13.20
CA HIS A 165 1.95 7.62 12.35
C HIS A 165 2.35 6.19 12.69
N VAL A 166 2.04 5.66 13.88
CA VAL A 166 2.45 4.30 14.27
C VAL A 166 1.25 3.45 14.66
N ALA A 167 0.53 3.82 15.72
CA ALA A 167 -0.46 2.93 16.31
C ALA A 167 -1.64 2.64 15.37
N PHE A 168 -2.23 3.68 14.78
CA PHE A 168 -3.39 3.53 13.91
C PHE A 168 -3.05 2.77 12.60
N PRO A 169 -1.98 3.13 11.86
CA PRO A 169 -1.56 2.37 10.69
C PRO A 169 -1.22 0.91 11.03
N LEU A 170 -0.53 0.66 12.15
CA LEU A 170 -0.20 -0.69 12.60
C LEU A 170 -1.45 -1.54 12.82
N THR A 171 -2.43 -1.00 13.56
CA THR A 171 -3.71 -1.68 13.77
C THR A 171 -4.42 -1.96 12.45
N ALA A 172 -4.44 -0.97 11.54
CA ALA A 172 -5.03 -1.14 10.22
C ALA A 172 -4.31 -2.22 9.38
N SER A 173 -2.98 -2.31 9.42
CA SER A 173 -2.20 -3.37 8.75
C SER A 173 -2.49 -4.75 9.33
N ILE A 174 -2.62 -4.87 10.65
CA ILE A 174 -2.99 -6.15 11.29
C ILE A 174 -4.37 -6.59 10.83
N VAL A 175 -5.36 -5.70 10.84
CA VAL A 175 -6.70 -5.98 10.35
C VAL A 175 -6.68 -6.36 8.86
N THR A 176 -5.90 -5.64 8.04
CA THR A 176 -5.71 -5.97 6.62
C THR A 176 -5.18 -7.39 6.47
N SER A 177 -4.09 -7.74 7.17
CA SER A 177 -3.49 -9.08 7.10
C SER A 177 -4.45 -10.18 7.56
N ILE A 178 -5.21 -9.97 8.63
CA ILE A 178 -6.22 -10.93 9.09
C ILE A 178 -7.30 -11.10 8.02
N ALA A 179 -7.84 -10.00 7.50
CA ALA A 179 -8.90 -10.04 6.50
C ALA A 179 -8.48 -10.75 5.20
N ARG A 180 -7.19 -10.71 4.84
CA ARG A 180 -6.65 -11.46 3.69
C ARG A 180 -6.44 -12.96 3.98
N GLY A 181 -6.17 -13.32 5.23
CA GLY A 181 -5.81 -14.68 5.64
C GLY A 181 -6.94 -15.52 6.24
N VAL A 182 -8.08 -14.92 6.58
CA VAL A 182 -9.23 -15.63 7.14
C VAL A 182 -10.02 -16.34 6.02
N ALA A 183 -10.38 -17.59 6.29
CA ALA A 183 -11.23 -18.44 5.44
C ALA A 183 -12.50 -18.80 6.22
N PRO A 184 -13.56 -17.97 6.18
CA PRO A 184 -14.76 -18.20 6.97
C PRO A 184 -15.70 -19.22 6.30
N GLY A 185 -16.22 -20.17 7.09
CA GLY A 185 -17.21 -21.13 6.59
C GLY A 185 -16.63 -22.02 5.48
N ASN A 186 -17.23 -21.95 4.29
CA ASN A 186 -16.79 -22.69 3.09
C ASN A 186 -15.95 -21.82 2.13
N ALA A 187 -15.70 -20.55 2.45
CA ALA A 187 -14.93 -19.65 1.61
C ALA A 187 -13.43 -19.85 1.84
N GLU A 188 -12.64 -19.74 0.78
CA GLU A 188 -11.18 -19.79 0.86
C GLU A 188 -10.59 -18.43 1.24
N ALA A 189 -9.41 -18.44 1.85
CA ALA A 189 -8.67 -17.22 2.13
C ALA A 189 -8.25 -16.53 0.82
N TYR A 190 -8.15 -15.20 0.85
CA TYR A 190 -7.62 -14.45 -0.30
C TYR A 190 -6.16 -14.78 -0.57
N GLU A 191 -5.36 -14.87 0.49
CA GLU A 191 -3.91 -15.06 0.46
C GLU A 191 -3.47 -15.98 1.62
N ASN A 192 -2.43 -16.77 1.41
CA ASN A 192 -1.86 -17.59 2.49
C ASN A 192 -0.89 -16.78 3.37
N GLY A 193 -0.58 -17.32 4.55
CA GLY A 193 0.29 -16.66 5.52
C GLY A 193 1.68 -16.29 4.98
N GLY A 194 2.25 -17.09 4.07
CA GLY A 194 3.54 -16.80 3.44
C GLY A 194 3.47 -15.61 2.49
N GLN A 195 2.42 -15.53 1.67
CA GLN A 195 2.17 -14.41 0.76
C GLN A 195 1.96 -13.11 1.53
N ILE A 196 1.20 -13.17 2.63
CA ILE A 196 0.96 -12.05 3.54
C ILE A 196 2.25 -11.63 4.24
N ALA A 197 3.03 -12.57 4.77
CA ALA A 197 4.27 -12.27 5.48
C ALA A 197 5.32 -11.61 4.57
N ILE A 198 5.53 -12.15 3.36
CA ILE A 198 6.48 -11.58 2.40
C ILE A 198 6.05 -10.18 2.00
N GLY A 199 4.77 -9.99 1.65
CA GLY A 199 4.21 -8.67 1.33
C GLY A 199 4.38 -7.69 2.50
N GLY A 200 3.99 -8.10 3.70
CA GLY A 200 4.06 -7.29 4.91
C GLY A 200 5.49 -6.86 5.27
N VAL A 201 6.45 -7.78 5.30
CA VAL A 201 7.86 -7.47 5.64
C VAL A 201 8.49 -6.55 4.60
N THR A 202 8.34 -6.87 3.32
CA THR A 202 8.91 -6.04 2.24
C THR A 202 8.24 -4.68 2.16
N GLY A 203 6.93 -4.60 2.38
CA GLY A 203 6.17 -3.37 2.50
C GLY A 203 6.69 -2.51 3.65
N PHE A 204 6.74 -3.06 4.86
CA PHE A 204 7.20 -2.36 6.06
C PHE A 204 8.59 -1.77 5.88
N LEU A 205 9.56 -2.56 5.40
CA LEU A 205 10.94 -2.08 5.20
C LEU A 205 11.03 -0.98 4.14
N SER A 206 10.30 -1.14 3.03
CA SER A 206 10.25 -0.12 1.97
C SER A 206 9.66 1.17 2.51
N GLY A 207 8.50 1.07 3.18
CA GLY A 207 7.84 2.18 3.86
C GLY A 207 8.77 2.89 4.83
N LEU A 208 9.40 2.14 5.73
CA LEU A 208 10.34 2.66 6.73
C LEU A 208 11.47 3.47 6.09
N ALA A 209 12.04 2.96 5.00
CA ALA A 209 13.08 3.67 4.26
C ALA A 209 12.57 5.00 3.67
N PHE A 210 11.43 5.00 2.98
CA PHE A 210 10.89 6.22 2.36
C PHE A 210 10.37 7.22 3.39
N GLY A 211 9.70 6.76 4.46
CA GLY A 211 9.24 7.61 5.54
C GLY A 211 10.40 8.27 6.28
N THR A 212 11.46 7.51 6.57
CA THR A 212 12.70 8.05 7.15
C THR A 212 13.35 9.06 6.22
N ALA A 213 13.52 8.72 4.94
CA ALA A 213 14.13 9.63 3.96
C ALA A 213 13.34 10.93 3.83
N TYR A 214 12.01 10.84 3.69
CA TYR A 214 11.13 12.01 3.68
C TYR A 214 11.29 12.86 4.93
N ALA A 215 11.23 12.24 6.12
CA ALA A 215 11.31 12.97 7.37
C ALA A 215 12.70 13.59 7.62
N MET A 216 13.77 13.01 7.10
CA MET A 216 15.13 13.56 7.18
C MET A 216 15.36 14.73 6.21
N LEU A 217 14.76 14.67 5.03
CA LEU A 217 14.90 15.70 3.99
C LEU A 217 13.98 16.90 4.24
N GLN A 218 12.79 16.64 4.80
CA GLN A 218 11.80 17.67 5.07
C GLN A 218 11.72 17.98 6.55
N ARG A 219 11.97 19.23 6.91
CA ARG A 219 11.75 19.70 8.29
C ARG A 219 10.24 19.70 8.56
N PRO A 220 9.80 19.28 9.76
CA PRO A 220 8.37 19.31 10.07
C PRO A 220 7.84 20.74 10.26
N ASN A 221 8.72 21.72 10.47
CA ASN A 221 8.38 23.14 10.47
C ASN A 221 8.55 23.76 9.09
N CYS A 222 7.46 24.32 8.59
CA CYS A 222 7.48 25.39 7.62
C CYS A 222 7.29 26.69 8.38
N GLY A 223 8.12 27.69 8.10
CA GLY A 223 8.17 28.95 8.86
C GLY A 223 6.80 29.60 9.09
N TYR A 224 6.72 30.48 10.11
CA TYR A 224 5.53 31.22 10.51
C TYR A 224 4.97 32.12 9.38
N GLY A 225 4.28 31.54 8.40
CA GLY A 225 3.43 32.25 7.43
C GLY A 225 2.00 31.73 7.49
N ASN A 226 0.99 32.47 7.03
CA ASN A 226 -0.43 32.07 7.16
C ASN A 226 -0.88 30.90 6.26
N ALA A 227 0.04 30.10 5.70
CA ALA A 227 -0.29 29.02 4.78
C ALA A 227 -0.51 27.66 5.50
N LEU A 228 -1.65 27.01 5.21
CA LEU A 228 -1.95 25.64 5.67
C LEU A 228 -1.04 24.57 5.01
N PHE A 229 -0.46 24.91 3.85
CA PHE A 229 0.40 24.02 3.06
C PHE A 229 1.82 24.55 2.95
N CYS A 230 2.76 23.61 2.81
CA CYS A 230 4.18 23.82 2.71
C CYS A 230 4.75 22.94 1.60
N TRP A 231 5.87 23.37 1.03
CA TRP A 231 6.63 22.59 0.05
C TRP A 231 7.74 21.82 0.74
#